data_AF-A0A1F6AH18-F1
#
_entry.id   AF-A0A1F6AH18-F1
#
_cell.length_a   1.000
_cell.length_b   1.000
_cell.length_c   1.000
_cell.angle_alpha   90.00
_cell.angle_beta   90.00
_cell.angle_gamma   90.00
#
_symmetry.space_group_name_H-M   'P 1'
#
loop_
_entity.id
_entity.type
_entity.pdbx_description
1 polymer ?
#
loop_
_entity_poly.entity_id
_entity_poly.type
_entity_poly.pdbx_seq_one_letter_code
_entity_poly.pdbx_strand_id
1 'polypeptide(L)'
;MSEQQTNWYINRDPRNRINYGDPRALYWHQYRTAYEAVRSRLSPGQPIPPDLPVLFLGNNTLNGFNFDIRKKDRAPIMGFNFPGKSVSIGFSNDIHVVSGAILDKDAKRQDHLFIVPRADLFQELGYAVVYLPTPNQPLHCRIVHSMHIQNPSMHLPPFRDRVALAKLFQQHKVA
;
A
#
# COMPACT_ATOMS: atom_id res chain seq x y z
N MET A 1 -3.59 -21.94 -17.97
CA MET A 1 -3.63 -21.48 -16.56
C MET A 1 -4.56 -22.40 -15.82
N SER A 2 -4.13 -23.02 -14.72
CA SER A 2 -4.80 -24.17 -14.11
C SER A 2 -6.04 -23.77 -13.30
N GLU A 3 -7.09 -24.58 -13.40
CA GLU A 3 -8.39 -24.45 -12.69
C GLU A 3 -8.27 -24.31 -11.16
N GLN A 4 -7.12 -24.64 -10.57
CA GLN A 4 -6.88 -24.53 -9.13
C GLN A 4 -6.78 -23.08 -8.61
N GLN A 5 -6.33 -22.13 -9.42
CA GLN A 5 -6.29 -20.71 -9.00
C GLN A 5 -7.69 -20.10 -8.86
N THR A 6 -8.67 -20.63 -9.61
CA THR A 6 -10.06 -20.14 -9.61
C THR A 6 -10.76 -20.39 -8.26
N ASN A 7 -10.38 -21.45 -7.54
CA ASN A 7 -11.06 -21.84 -6.30
C ASN A 7 -10.68 -21.01 -5.07
N TRP A 8 -9.43 -20.56 -4.94
CA TRP A 8 -8.98 -19.98 -3.66
C TRP A 8 -9.58 -18.60 -3.36
N TYR A 9 -9.84 -17.75 -4.38
CA TYR A 9 -10.50 -16.45 -4.17
C TYR A 9 -11.97 -16.61 -3.79
N ILE A 10 -12.70 -17.47 -4.51
CA ILE A 10 -14.14 -17.67 -4.34
C ILE A 10 -14.44 -18.32 -2.98
N ASN A 11 -13.58 -19.24 -2.53
CA ASN A 11 -13.74 -19.92 -1.25
C ASN A 11 -13.62 -19.00 -0.03
N ARG A 12 -13.05 -17.78 -0.17
CA ARG A 12 -12.92 -16.81 0.94
C ARG A 12 -14.08 -15.85 1.07
N ASP A 13 -14.70 -15.48 -0.05
CA ASP A 13 -15.89 -14.66 -0.07
C ASP A 13 -16.66 -14.99 -1.35
N PRO A 14 -17.93 -15.44 -1.26
CA PRO A 14 -18.73 -15.80 -2.44
C PRO A 14 -18.96 -14.62 -3.40
N ARG A 15 -18.69 -13.38 -2.97
CA ARG A 15 -18.77 -12.18 -3.81
C ARG A 15 -17.49 -11.93 -4.61
N ASN A 16 -16.39 -12.61 -4.30
CA ASN A 16 -15.16 -12.57 -5.09
C ASN A 16 -15.42 -13.21 -6.45
N ARG A 17 -14.91 -12.56 -7.51
CA ARG A 17 -15.06 -13.06 -8.88
C ARG A 17 -13.94 -12.57 -9.76
N ILE A 18 -13.53 -13.43 -10.68
CA ILE A 18 -12.57 -13.08 -11.74
C ILE A 18 -13.33 -12.33 -12.83
N ASN A 19 -12.91 -11.10 -13.08
CA ASN A 19 -13.36 -10.29 -14.21
C ASN A 19 -12.18 -10.17 -15.17
N TYR A 20 -12.14 -10.96 -16.25
CA TYR A 20 -11.02 -10.93 -17.19
C TYR A 20 -10.82 -9.52 -17.78
N GLY A 21 -9.60 -9.01 -17.68
CA GLY A 21 -9.25 -7.65 -18.10
C GLY A 21 -9.13 -6.64 -16.95
N ASP A 22 -9.73 -6.93 -15.78
CA ASP A 22 -9.57 -6.09 -14.60
C ASP A 22 -8.21 -6.34 -13.92
N PRO A 23 -7.64 -5.32 -13.25
CA PRO A 23 -6.57 -5.51 -12.28
C PRO A 23 -6.92 -6.61 -11.29
N ARG A 24 -6.02 -7.58 -11.10
CA ARG A 24 -6.27 -8.77 -10.26
C ARG A 24 -6.69 -8.44 -8.82
N ALA A 25 -6.20 -7.33 -8.23
CA ALA A 25 -6.65 -6.91 -6.90
C ALA A 25 -8.16 -6.64 -6.83
N LEU A 26 -8.79 -6.23 -7.95
CA LEU A 26 -10.23 -6.01 -8.04
C LEU A 26 -11.03 -7.31 -8.08
N TYR A 27 -10.41 -8.50 -8.13
CA TYR A 27 -11.15 -9.77 -7.98
C TYR A 27 -11.70 -9.93 -6.56
N TRP A 28 -11.07 -9.25 -5.60
CA TRP A 28 -11.51 -9.20 -4.21
C TRP A 28 -12.60 -8.16 -4.03
N HIS A 29 -13.78 -8.61 -3.61
CA HIS A 29 -14.97 -7.76 -3.50
C HIS A 29 -14.72 -6.53 -2.60
N GLN A 30 -14.13 -6.72 -1.43
CA GLN A 30 -13.83 -5.62 -0.49
C GLN A 30 -12.88 -4.58 -1.10
N TYR A 31 -11.82 -5.02 -1.78
CA TYR A 31 -10.88 -4.13 -2.46
C TYR A 31 -11.57 -3.35 -3.57
N ARG A 32 -12.40 -4.03 -4.38
CA ARG A 32 -13.18 -3.41 -5.45
C ARG A 32 -14.14 -2.35 -4.92
N THR A 33 -14.89 -2.67 -3.87
CA THR A 33 -15.81 -1.72 -3.22
C THR A 33 -15.07 -0.48 -2.71
N ALA A 34 -13.92 -0.67 -2.06
CA ALA A 34 -13.10 0.44 -1.59
C ALA A 34 -12.57 1.29 -2.76
N TYR A 35 -12.07 0.67 -3.84
CA TYR A 35 -11.61 1.37 -5.03
C TYR A 35 -12.71 2.24 -5.65
N GLU A 36 -13.89 1.66 -5.89
CA GLU A 36 -15.02 2.38 -6.46
C GLU A 36 -15.47 3.57 -5.59
N ALA A 37 -15.39 3.43 -4.26
CA ALA A 37 -15.75 4.49 -3.32
C ALA A 37 -14.80 5.69 -3.33
N VAL A 38 -13.51 5.49 -3.67
CA VAL A 38 -12.50 6.55 -3.58
C VAL A 38 -11.95 7.02 -4.92
N ARG A 39 -12.10 6.26 -6.01
CA ARG A 39 -11.41 6.51 -7.30
C ARG A 39 -11.63 7.91 -7.87
N SER A 40 -12.81 8.50 -7.67
CA SER A 40 -13.13 9.86 -8.14
C SER A 40 -12.35 10.96 -7.40
N ARG A 41 -11.80 10.64 -6.22
CA ARG A 41 -11.02 11.54 -5.37
C ARG A 41 -9.51 11.38 -5.57
N LEU A 42 -9.09 10.48 -6.47
CA LEU A 42 -7.69 10.11 -6.64
C LEU A 42 -7.18 10.62 -7.99
N SER A 43 -5.98 11.21 -7.98
CA SER A 43 -5.29 11.68 -9.17
C SER A 43 -3.86 11.16 -9.16
N PRO A 44 -3.42 10.39 -10.18
CA PRO A 44 -2.07 9.83 -10.20
C PRO A 44 -1.00 10.91 -10.03
N GLY A 45 -0.02 10.63 -9.17
CA GLY A 45 1.06 11.56 -8.83
C GLY A 45 0.72 12.61 -7.79
N GLN A 46 -0.54 12.70 -7.34
CA GLN A 46 -0.97 13.62 -6.29
C GLN A 46 -1.04 12.92 -4.93
N PRO A 47 -0.88 13.65 -3.82
CA PRO A 47 -1.20 13.14 -2.49
C PRO A 47 -2.64 12.62 -2.43
N ILE A 48 -2.86 11.50 -1.74
CA ILE A 48 -4.22 11.01 -1.47
C ILE A 48 -4.95 11.95 -0.50
N PRO A 49 -6.29 11.96 -0.49
CA PRO A 49 -7.05 12.71 0.50
C PRO A 49 -6.66 12.35 1.95
N PRO A 50 -6.61 13.35 2.86
CA PRO A 50 -6.04 13.20 4.20
C PRO A 50 -6.84 12.24 5.10
N ASP A 51 -8.14 12.09 4.86
CA ASP A 51 -9.04 11.21 5.60
C ASP A 51 -8.92 9.73 5.23
N LEU A 52 -8.18 9.39 4.16
CA LEU A 52 -8.08 8.01 3.72
C LEU A 52 -7.09 7.20 4.56
N PRO A 53 -7.42 5.94 4.88
CA PRO A 53 -6.53 5.06 5.61
C PRO A 53 -5.36 4.60 4.73
N VAL A 54 -4.20 4.40 5.33
CA VAL A 54 -2.97 3.95 4.68
C VAL A 54 -2.57 2.61 5.27
N LEU A 55 -2.55 1.60 4.40
CA LEU A 55 -2.26 0.23 4.72
C LEU A 55 -0.83 -0.14 4.30
N PHE A 56 -0.11 -0.76 5.21
CA PHE A 56 1.18 -1.37 4.97
C PHE A 56 1.18 -2.84 5.40
N LEU A 57 1.66 -3.72 4.52
CA LEU A 57 1.84 -5.14 4.81
C LEU A 57 3.34 -5.43 4.91
N GLY A 58 3.80 -5.68 6.12
CA GLY A 58 5.18 -6.05 6.44
C GLY A 58 5.30 -7.54 6.75
N ASN A 59 6.53 -8.04 6.82
CA ASN A 59 6.84 -9.39 7.27
C ASN A 59 7.79 -9.41 8.49
N ASN A 60 7.90 -8.27 9.18
CA ASN A 60 8.84 -8.03 10.27
C ASN A 60 8.24 -6.99 11.24
N THR A 61 8.71 -7.01 12.49
CA THR A 61 8.55 -5.88 13.41
C THR A 61 9.24 -4.65 12.82
N LEU A 62 8.48 -3.58 12.58
CA LEU A 62 8.96 -2.34 11.97
C LEU A 62 9.89 -1.54 12.89
N ASN A 63 10.97 -1.04 12.31
CA ASN A 63 11.95 -0.10 12.83
C ASN A 63 12.40 0.87 11.71
N GLY A 64 13.27 1.83 12.03
CA GLY A 64 13.70 2.86 11.08
C GLY A 64 14.36 2.33 9.80
N PHE A 65 15.04 1.19 9.84
CA PHE A 65 15.69 0.59 8.67
C PHE A 65 14.71 -0.06 7.69
N ASN A 66 13.47 -0.38 8.13
CA ASN A 66 12.47 -0.95 7.24
C ASN A 66 12.00 0.05 6.17
N PHE A 67 12.23 1.35 6.39
CA PHE A 67 11.87 2.43 5.48
C PHE A 67 13.01 2.81 4.51
N ASP A 68 14.10 2.04 4.48
CA ASP A 68 15.23 2.23 3.56
C ASP A 68 14.82 1.86 2.15
N ILE A 69 14.78 2.85 1.25
CA ILE A 69 14.23 2.69 -0.09
C ILE A 69 15.12 1.75 -0.91
N ARG A 70 14.60 0.55 -1.20
CA ARG A 70 15.28 -0.47 -2.01
C ARG A 70 15.23 -0.12 -3.49
N LYS A 71 16.03 -0.80 -4.32
CA LYS A 71 16.04 -0.61 -5.79
C LYS A 71 14.63 -0.59 -6.40
N LYS A 72 13.74 -1.51 -6.00
CA LYS A 72 12.35 -1.53 -6.49
C LYS A 72 11.51 -0.32 -6.04
N ASP A 73 11.76 0.16 -4.82
CA ASP A 73 11.07 1.31 -4.23
C ASP A 73 11.56 2.64 -4.85
N ARG A 74 12.72 2.61 -5.55
CA ARG A 74 13.29 3.71 -6.36
C ARG A 74 12.84 3.68 -7.82
N ALA A 75 12.26 2.59 -8.31
CA ALA A 75 11.85 2.50 -9.70
C ALA A 75 10.73 3.51 -10.00
N PRO A 76 10.77 4.24 -11.13
CA PRO A 76 9.67 5.13 -11.50
C PRO A 76 8.35 4.40 -11.65
N ILE A 77 7.25 5.05 -11.30
CA ILE A 77 5.88 4.57 -11.58
C ILE A 77 5.17 5.69 -12.32
N MET A 78 4.61 5.41 -13.50
CA MET A 78 3.85 6.39 -14.30
C MET A 78 4.63 7.69 -14.57
N GLY A 79 5.95 7.60 -14.80
CA GLY A 79 6.81 8.77 -15.02
C GLY A 79 7.19 9.54 -13.75
N PHE A 80 6.68 9.17 -12.59
CA PHE A 80 7.06 9.75 -11.31
C PHE A 80 8.32 9.08 -10.75
N ASN A 81 9.40 9.87 -10.65
CA ASN A 81 10.74 9.39 -10.29
C ASN A 81 11.04 9.44 -8.80
N PHE A 82 10.16 10.01 -7.98
CA PHE A 82 10.43 10.14 -6.55
C PHE A 82 10.42 8.76 -5.85
N PRO A 83 11.52 8.39 -5.18
CA PRO A 83 11.60 7.13 -4.47
C PRO A 83 10.68 7.10 -3.25
N GLY A 84 10.05 5.95 -2.96
CA GLY A 84 9.15 5.83 -1.82
C GLY A 84 8.74 4.42 -1.47
N LYS A 85 8.27 4.23 -0.23
CA LYS A 85 7.84 2.93 0.26
C LYS A 85 6.43 2.59 -0.21
N SER A 86 6.30 1.42 -0.84
CA SER A 86 5.02 0.94 -1.37
C SER A 86 4.03 0.67 -0.24
N VAL A 87 2.82 1.21 -0.38
CA VAL A 87 1.66 1.06 0.51
C VAL A 87 0.39 0.96 -0.32
N SER A 88 -0.76 0.79 0.31
CA SER A 88 -2.07 0.88 -0.35
C SER A 88 -3.02 1.72 0.48
N ILE A 89 -4.07 2.26 -0.15
CA ILE A 89 -5.21 2.79 0.62
C ILE A 89 -5.87 1.60 1.33
N GLY A 90 -6.22 1.77 2.61
CA GLY A 90 -6.81 0.71 3.44
C GLY A 90 -8.22 0.33 2.97
N PHE A 91 -8.50 -0.97 2.92
CA PHE A 91 -9.80 -1.52 2.47
C PHE A 91 -10.30 -2.70 3.31
N SER A 92 -9.45 -3.31 4.14
CA SER A 92 -9.81 -4.44 5.00
C SER A 92 -8.83 -4.56 6.15
N ASN A 93 -9.33 -4.99 7.31
CA ASN A 93 -8.52 -5.36 8.47
C ASN A 93 -8.15 -6.86 8.47
N ASP A 94 -8.64 -7.63 7.50
CA ASP A 94 -8.31 -9.05 7.37
C ASP A 94 -7.02 -9.23 6.56
N ILE A 95 -5.95 -9.67 7.23
CA ILE A 95 -4.64 -9.90 6.62
C ILE A 95 -4.68 -10.92 5.47
N HIS A 96 -5.60 -11.89 5.49
CA HIS A 96 -5.77 -12.88 4.44
C HIS A 96 -6.34 -12.24 3.18
N VAL A 97 -7.37 -11.41 3.33
CA VAL A 97 -7.94 -10.63 2.22
C VAL A 97 -6.90 -9.66 1.66
N VAL A 98 -6.18 -8.96 2.54
CA VAL A 98 -5.15 -7.98 2.15
C VAL A 98 -3.99 -8.63 1.40
N SER A 99 -3.44 -9.73 1.94
CA SER A 99 -2.33 -10.45 1.32
C SER A 99 -2.72 -11.02 -0.05
N GLY A 100 -3.95 -11.53 -0.17
CA GLY A 100 -4.46 -12.02 -1.44
C GLY A 100 -4.68 -10.91 -2.46
N ALA A 101 -5.26 -9.78 -2.06
CA ALA A 101 -5.54 -8.68 -2.98
C ALA A 101 -4.28 -7.94 -3.44
N ILE A 102 -3.35 -7.65 -2.52
CA ILE A 102 -2.15 -6.87 -2.84
C ILE A 102 -1.05 -7.77 -3.42
N LEU A 103 -0.76 -8.90 -2.78
CA LEU A 103 0.43 -9.70 -3.08
C LEU A 103 0.13 -10.99 -3.84
N ASP A 104 -1.15 -11.29 -4.08
CA ASP A 104 -1.60 -12.52 -4.71
C ASP A 104 -1.07 -13.78 -4.04
N LYS A 105 -1.12 -13.80 -2.70
CA LYS A 105 -0.65 -14.92 -1.89
C LYS A 105 -1.47 -15.05 -0.61
N ASP A 106 -1.37 -16.22 0.01
CA ASP A 106 -1.75 -16.41 1.40
C ASP A 106 -0.93 -15.53 2.35
N ALA A 107 -1.59 -15.06 3.42
CA ALA A 107 -0.91 -14.46 4.55
C ALA A 107 -0.06 -15.53 5.24
N LYS A 108 1.19 -15.18 5.54
CA LYS A 108 2.11 -16.03 6.29
C LYS A 108 2.09 -15.65 7.76
N ARG A 109 2.53 -16.56 8.63
CA ARG A 109 2.60 -16.33 10.09
C ARG A 109 3.44 -15.10 10.47
N GLN A 110 4.49 -14.80 9.70
CA GLN A 110 5.32 -13.62 9.93
C GLN A 110 4.78 -12.33 9.31
N ASP A 111 3.71 -12.39 8.52
CA ASP A 111 3.13 -11.19 7.92
C ASP A 111 2.42 -10.37 9.02
N HIS A 112 2.52 -9.05 8.90
CA HIS A 112 1.94 -8.09 9.83
C HIS A 112 1.22 -7.00 9.03
N LEU A 113 -0.05 -6.78 9.38
CA LEU A 113 -0.87 -5.74 8.81
C LEU A 113 -0.84 -4.50 9.69
N PHE A 114 -0.60 -3.34 9.09
CA PHE A 114 -0.64 -2.05 9.77
C PHE A 114 -1.55 -1.11 8.98
N ILE A 115 -2.45 -0.40 9.68
CA ILE A 115 -3.41 0.51 9.03
C ILE A 115 -3.46 1.82 9.80
N VAL A 116 -2.76 2.82 9.27
CA VAL A 116 -2.83 4.19 9.80
C VAL A 116 -4.15 4.80 9.31
N PRO A 117 -5.02 5.30 10.19
CA PRO A 117 -6.41 5.63 9.83
C PRO A 117 -6.54 6.87 8.93
N ARG A 118 -5.53 7.74 8.92
CA ARG A 118 -5.54 9.00 8.17
C ARG A 118 -4.17 9.26 7.53
N ALA A 119 -4.18 9.77 6.30
CA ALA A 119 -2.96 10.04 5.52
C ALA A 119 -2.24 11.34 5.95
N ASP A 120 -2.93 12.26 6.61
CA ASP A 120 -2.34 13.50 7.14
C ASP A 120 -1.28 13.25 8.23
N LEU A 121 -1.41 12.17 9.00
CA LEU A 121 -0.44 11.76 10.02
C LEU A 121 0.98 11.53 9.46
N PHE A 122 1.12 11.25 8.16
CA PHE A 122 2.42 11.14 7.49
C PHE A 122 3.04 12.52 7.19
N GLN A 123 2.21 13.53 6.95
CA GLN A 123 2.65 14.89 6.64
C GLN A 123 3.33 15.54 7.84
N GLU A 124 2.82 15.27 9.04
CA GLU A 124 3.43 15.68 10.32
C GLU A 124 4.87 15.14 10.48
N LEU A 125 5.20 14.04 9.78
CA LEU A 125 6.51 13.39 9.79
C LEU A 125 7.37 13.77 8.56
N GLY A 126 6.94 14.73 7.74
CA GLY A 126 7.65 15.15 6.53
C GLY A 126 7.47 14.22 5.33
N TYR A 127 6.46 13.34 5.36
CA TYR A 127 6.13 12.43 4.26
C TYR A 127 4.78 12.77 3.60
N ALA A 128 4.67 12.52 2.30
CA ALA A 128 3.40 12.50 1.58
C ALA A 128 3.06 11.07 1.17
N VAL A 129 1.78 10.71 1.19
CA VAL A 129 1.30 9.46 0.61
C VAL A 129 0.77 9.77 -0.78
N VAL A 130 1.56 9.46 -1.79
CA VAL A 130 1.28 9.81 -3.18
C VAL A 130 0.59 8.65 -3.88
N TYR A 131 -0.54 8.94 -4.53
CA TYR A 131 -1.28 7.96 -5.32
C TYR A 131 -0.50 7.58 -6.57
N LEU A 132 -0.11 6.32 -6.69
CA LEU A 132 0.69 5.80 -7.80
C LEU A 132 0.18 4.41 -8.18
N PRO A 133 -1.01 4.29 -8.78
CA PRO A 133 -1.61 3.00 -9.07
C PRO A 133 -0.70 2.18 -9.98
N THR A 134 -0.75 0.86 -9.81
CA THR A 134 -0.06 -0.08 -10.72
C THR A 134 -1.10 -0.92 -11.46
N PRO A 135 -0.74 -1.53 -12.62
CA PRO A 135 -1.70 -2.30 -13.41
C PRO A 135 -2.47 -3.38 -12.63
N ASN A 136 -1.88 -3.96 -11.58
CA ASN A 136 -2.51 -4.99 -10.76
C ASN A 136 -3.02 -4.49 -9.40
N GLN A 137 -2.66 -3.27 -8.97
CA GLN A 137 -3.03 -2.72 -7.66
C GLN A 137 -3.53 -1.27 -7.82
N PRO A 138 -4.85 -1.08 -8.04
CA PRO A 138 -5.43 0.24 -8.26
C PRO A 138 -5.42 1.17 -7.06
N LEU A 139 -5.26 0.67 -5.83
CA LEU A 139 -5.12 1.49 -4.62
C LEU A 139 -3.67 1.67 -4.18
N HIS A 140 -2.69 1.26 -5.02
CA HIS A 140 -1.28 1.40 -4.68
C HIS A 140 -0.87 2.88 -4.53
N CYS A 141 -0.10 3.14 -3.49
CA CYS A 141 0.46 4.45 -3.17
C CYS A 141 1.94 4.28 -2.79
N ARG A 142 2.68 5.39 -2.73
CA ARG A 142 3.98 5.43 -2.07
C ARG A 142 3.99 6.44 -0.95
N ILE A 143 4.59 6.07 0.17
CA ILE A 143 5.04 7.03 1.18
C ILE A 143 6.36 7.62 0.68
N VAL A 144 6.36 8.92 0.39
CA VAL A 144 7.47 9.65 -0.22
C VAL A 144 7.90 10.75 0.74
N HIS A 145 9.19 10.82 1.06
CA HIS A 145 9.70 11.90 1.89
C HIS A 145 9.74 13.21 1.10
N SER A 146 9.42 14.33 1.73
CA SER A 146 9.46 15.67 1.10
C SER A 146 10.79 15.97 0.40
N MET A 147 11.92 15.60 0.99
CA MET A 147 13.25 15.76 0.38
C MET A 147 13.42 14.97 -0.92
N HIS A 148 12.75 13.83 -1.07
CA HIS A 148 12.79 13.03 -2.31
C HIS A 148 11.87 13.59 -3.40
N ILE A 149 10.83 14.32 -3.03
CA ILE A 149 10.00 15.06 -4.00
C ILE A 149 10.85 16.19 -4.62
N GLN A 150 11.65 16.87 -3.81
CA GLN A 150 12.53 17.96 -4.25
C GLN A 150 13.78 17.45 -4.98
N ASN A 151 14.39 16.37 -4.47
CA ASN A 151 15.57 15.74 -5.05
C ASN A 151 15.42 14.21 -5.08
N PRO A 152 14.89 13.65 -6.19
CA PRO A 152 14.70 12.20 -6.33
C PRO A 152 15.98 11.36 -6.26
N SER A 153 17.15 11.97 -6.47
CA SER A 153 18.45 11.27 -6.45
C SER A 153 19.05 11.10 -5.05
N MET A 154 18.47 11.76 -4.04
CA MET A 154 18.93 11.66 -2.66
C MET A 154 18.84 10.21 -2.15
N HIS A 155 19.83 9.82 -1.35
CA HIS A 155 20.02 8.42 -0.99
C HIS A 155 18.99 7.90 0.04
N LEU A 156 18.81 8.62 1.15
CA LEU A 156 17.93 8.22 2.25
C LEU A 156 17.34 9.44 2.98
N PRO A 157 16.10 9.35 3.51
CA PRO A 157 15.58 10.33 4.45
C PRO A 157 16.33 10.27 5.79
N PRO A 158 16.22 11.31 6.63
CA PRO A 158 16.78 11.31 7.96
C PRO A 158 16.34 10.08 8.76
N PHE A 159 17.27 9.46 9.50
CA PHE A 159 16.98 8.24 10.26
C PHE A 159 15.90 8.48 11.33
N ARG A 160 15.90 9.66 11.97
CA ARG A 160 14.90 10.07 12.96
C ARG A 160 13.49 10.01 12.38
N ASP A 161 13.30 10.50 11.16
CA ASP A 161 11.98 10.56 10.50
C ASP A 161 11.50 9.15 10.14
N ARG A 162 12.42 8.29 9.69
CA ARG A 162 12.13 6.86 9.45
C ARG A 162 11.76 6.12 10.74
N VAL A 163 12.40 6.43 11.88
CA VAL A 163 12.03 5.87 13.19
C VAL A 163 10.65 6.34 13.62
N ALA A 164 10.31 7.61 13.42
CA ALA A 164 8.98 8.14 13.71
C ALA A 164 7.92 7.46 12.85
N LEU A 165 8.19 7.27 11.56
CA LEU A 165 7.31 6.55 10.63
C LEU A 165 7.10 5.09 11.07
N ALA A 166 8.15 4.39 11.51
CA ALA A 166 8.04 3.05 12.06
C ALA A 166 7.16 3.00 13.31
N LYS A 167 7.33 3.96 14.23
CA LYS A 167 6.50 4.07 15.43
C LYS A 167 5.03 4.32 15.10
N LEU A 168 4.75 5.20 14.13
CA LEU A 168 3.38 5.47 13.67
C LEU A 168 2.69 4.19 13.20
N PHE A 169 3.34 3.39 12.36
CA PHE A 169 2.76 2.11 11.94
C PHE A 169 2.59 1.13 13.10
N GLN A 170 3.58 1.01 14.00
CA GLN A 170 3.52 0.09 15.14
C GLN A 170 2.33 0.39 16.08
N GLN A 171 2.00 1.66 16.29
CA GLN A 171 0.83 2.07 17.06
C GLN A 171 -0.49 1.62 16.41
N HIS A 172 -0.47 1.35 15.11
CA HIS A 172 -1.62 1.00 14.29
C HIS A 172 -1.50 -0.41 13.68
N LYS A 173 -0.82 -1.31 14.39
CA LYS A 173 -0.77 -2.73 14.05
C LYS A 173 -2.16 -3.35 14.24
N VAL A 174 -2.63 -4.07 13.23
CA VAL A 174 -3.88 -4.84 13.29
C VAL A 174 -3.59 -6.18 13.99
N ALA A 175 -4.45 -6.56 14.93
CA ALA A 175 -4.34 -7.77 15.75
C ALA A 175 -4.49 -9.05 14.92
#